data_AF-A0A1V4SSW8-F1
#
_entry.id   AF-A0A1V4SSW8-F1
#
_cell.length_a   1.000
_cell.length_b   1.000
_cell.length_c   1.000
_cell.angle_alpha   90.00
_cell.angle_beta   90.00
_cell.angle_gamma   90.00
#
_symmetry.space_group_name_H-M   'P 1'
#
loop_
_entity.id
_entity.type
_entity.pdbx_description
1 polymer ?
#
loop_
_entity_poly.entity_id
_entity_poly.type
_entity_poly.pdbx_seq_one_letter_code
_entity_poly.pdbx_strand_id
1 'polypeptide(L)'
;MEVRKIKADKLNILGRLREDVGLKREEVEAHIKKLEIPDLSCSTSYLCKLEKLGTDKKPSLELAIELCKMYKCRLEDIYPNLKDKLKGLKVC
;
A
#
# COMPACT_ATOMS: atom_id res chain seq x y z
N MET A 1 27.26 -2.80 0.40
CA MET A 1 25.98 -3.42 0.80
C MET A 1 25.07 -3.42 -0.42
N GLU A 2 24.93 -4.57 -1.08
CA GLU A 2 23.98 -4.72 -2.19
C GLU A 2 22.56 -4.68 -1.62
N VAL A 3 21.84 -3.60 -1.94
CA VAL A 3 20.39 -3.53 -1.71
C VAL A 3 19.78 -4.64 -2.54
N ARG A 4 19.38 -5.74 -1.89
CA ARG A 4 18.69 -6.86 -2.54
C ARG A 4 17.48 -6.30 -3.29
N LYS A 5 17.64 -6.07 -4.59
CA LYS A 5 16.54 -5.71 -5.48
C LYS A 5 15.57 -6.87 -5.41
N ILE A 6 14.49 -6.70 -4.68
CA ILE A 6 13.35 -7.60 -4.76
C ILE A 6 12.93 -7.55 -6.23
N LYS A 7 13.16 -8.64 -6.97
CA LYS A 7 12.77 -8.71 -8.39
C LYS A 7 11.28 -8.33 -8.51
N ALA A 8 10.96 -7.44 -9.43
CA ALA A 8 9.60 -6.96 -9.68
C ALA A 8 8.58 -8.11 -9.86
N ASP A 9 9.03 -9.29 -10.31
CA ASP A 9 8.27 -10.54 -10.40
C ASP A 9 7.66 -11.03 -9.07
N LYS A 10 8.11 -10.52 -7.92
CA LYS A 10 7.57 -10.87 -6.60
C LYS A 10 6.63 -9.81 -6.02
N LEU A 11 6.32 -8.76 -6.78
CA LEU A 11 5.46 -7.68 -6.32
C LEU A 11 4.04 -7.78 -6.88
N ASN A 12 3.07 -7.48 -6.02
CA ASN A 12 1.68 -7.26 -6.42
C ASN A 12 1.49 -5.88 -7.07
N ILE A 13 0.24 -5.55 -7.41
CA ILE A 13 -0.13 -4.27 -8.03
C ILE A 13 0.37 -3.08 -7.22
N LEU A 14 0.19 -3.08 -5.89
CA LEU A 14 0.64 -2.00 -5.02
C LEU A 14 2.15 -1.76 -5.10
N GLY A 15 2.94 -2.84 -5.06
CA GLY A 15 4.40 -2.75 -5.15
C GLY A 15 4.88 -2.24 -6.51
N ARG A 16 4.22 -2.67 -7.59
CA ARG A 16 4.53 -2.20 -8.95
C ARG A 16 4.19 -0.73 -9.13
N LEU A 17 3.04 -0.28 -8.62
CA LEU A 17 2.63 1.12 -8.68
C LEU A 17 3.62 2.03 -7.96
N ARG A 18 4.13 1.60 -6.78
CA ARG A 18 5.20 2.34 -6.08
C ARG A 18 6.47 2.45 -6.93
N GLU A 19 6.89 1.36 -7.57
CA GLU A 19 8.08 1.36 -8.43
C GLU A 19 7.88 2.21 -9.69
N ASP A 20 6.69 2.21 -10.27
CA ASP A 20 6.33 3.00 -11.45
C ASP A 20 6.45 4.50 -11.20
N VAL A 21 6.01 4.97 -10.03
CA VAL A 21 6.19 6.37 -9.62
C VAL A 21 7.60 6.68 -9.09
N GLY A 22 8.51 5.68 -9.04
CA GLY A 22 9.89 5.84 -8.61
C GLY A 22 10.08 6.06 -7.10
N LEU A 23 9.09 5.74 -6.27
CA LEU A 23 9.17 5.94 -4.82
C LEU A 23 9.89 4.78 -4.11
N LYS A 24 10.79 5.12 -3.18
CA LYS A 24 11.37 4.13 -2.25
C LYS A 24 10.43 3.90 -1.07
N ARG A 25 10.46 2.70 -0.48
CA ARG A 25 9.65 2.39 0.71
C ARG A 25 9.98 3.30 1.91
N GLU A 26 11.24 3.73 2.01
CA GLU A 26 11.70 4.65 3.06
C GLU A 26 11.04 6.03 2.94
N GLU A 27 10.86 6.53 1.71
CA GLU A 27 10.17 7.79 1.44
C GLU A 27 8.69 7.70 1.82
N VAL A 28 8.07 6.54 1.55
CA VAL A 28 6.68 6.27 1.94
C VAL A 28 6.53 6.23 3.46
N GLU A 29 7.40 5.50 4.15
CA GLU A 29 7.42 5.48 5.62
C GLU A 29 7.62 6.89 6.19
N ALA A 30 8.58 7.65 5.66
CA ALA A 30 8.85 9.01 6.13
C ALA A 30 7.67 9.95 5.89
N HIS A 31 6.96 9.80 4.76
CA HIS A 31 5.75 10.58 4.47
C HIS A 31 4.63 10.24 5.47
N ILE A 32 4.33 8.95 5.66
CA ILE A 32 3.26 8.54 6.59
C ILE A 32 3.60 8.97 8.03
N LYS A 33 4.85 8.85 8.46
CA LYS A 33 5.30 9.34 9.77
C LYS A 33 5.09 10.85 9.96
N LYS A 34 5.22 11.64 8.89
CA LYS A 34 4.99 13.09 8.92
C LYS A 34 3.53 13.49 9.01
N LEU A 35 2.59 12.60 8.67
CA LEU A 35 1.16 12.91 8.73
C LEU A 35 0.63 12.95 10.16
N GLU A 36 1.40 12.46 11.14
CA GLU A 36 1.04 12.44 12.58
C GLU A 36 -0.37 11.88 12.85
N ILE A 37 -0.86 10.99 11.98
CA ILE A 37 -2.16 10.35 12.13
C ILE A 37 -2.06 9.31 13.25
N PRO A 38 -2.85 9.43 14.33
CA PRO A 38 -2.87 8.45 15.40
C PRO A 38 -3.19 7.06 14.85
N ASP A 39 -2.48 6.04 15.33
CA ASP A 39 -2.60 4.63 14.92
C ASP A 39 -2.20 4.30 13.47
N LEU A 40 -1.82 5.30 12.66
CA LEU A 40 -1.33 5.07 11.30
C LEU A 40 0.17 4.76 11.28
N SER A 41 0.53 3.54 11.67
CA SER A 41 1.91 3.07 11.55
C SER A 41 2.16 2.39 10.20
N CYS A 42 3.15 2.89 9.45
CA CYS A 42 3.58 2.26 8.20
C CYS A 42 5.10 2.17 8.17
N SER A 43 5.63 0.96 8.33
CA SER A 43 7.06 0.70 8.23
C SER A 43 7.44 0.11 6.87
N THR A 44 8.69 0.28 6.46
CA THR A 44 9.29 -0.36 5.27
C THR A 44 9.08 -1.88 5.27
N SER A 45 9.19 -2.52 6.43
CA SER A 45 8.92 -3.95 6.62
C SER A 45 7.46 -4.31 6.41
N TYR A 46 6.54 -3.45 6.85
CA TYR A 46 5.12 -3.62 6.63
C TYR A 46 4.76 -3.44 5.15
N LEU A 47 5.27 -2.40 4.49
CA LEU A 47 5.13 -2.20 3.03
C LEU A 47 5.66 -3.39 2.24
N CYS A 48 6.84 -3.92 2.60
CA CYS A 48 7.39 -5.10 1.95
C CYS A 48 6.46 -6.32 2.02
N LYS A 49 5.77 -6.52 3.15
CA LYS A 49 4.77 -7.59 3.30
C LYS A 49 3.52 -7.32 2.46
N LEU A 50 3.02 -6.08 2.48
CA LEU A 50 1.85 -5.65 1.71
C LEU A 50 2.06 -5.72 0.19
N GLU A 51 3.27 -5.46 -0.27
CA GLU A 51 3.60 -5.42 -1.69
C GLU A 51 3.94 -6.80 -2.26
N LYS A 52 4.03 -7.81 -1.41
CA LYS A 52 4.41 -9.17 -1.83
C LYS A 52 3.27 -9.82 -2.62
N LEU A 53 3.60 -10.39 -3.77
CA LEU A 53 2.65 -11.16 -4.57
C LEU A 53 2.07 -12.34 -3.75
N GLY A 54 0.76 -12.53 -3.84
CA GLY A 54 0.04 -13.57 -3.10
C GLY A 54 -0.23 -13.26 -1.63
N THR A 55 0.04 -12.03 -1.16
CA THR A 55 -0.36 -11.63 0.20
C THR A 55 -1.88 -11.41 0.29
N ASP A 56 -2.46 -11.92 1.36
CA ASP A 56 -3.83 -11.63 1.81
C ASP A 56 -3.89 -10.34 2.65
N LYS A 57 -2.73 -9.84 3.12
CA LYS A 57 -2.67 -8.66 3.96
C LYS A 57 -3.01 -7.42 3.16
N LYS A 58 -3.92 -6.63 3.70
CA LYS A 58 -4.31 -5.33 3.16
C LYS A 58 -3.98 -4.24 4.16
N PRO A 59 -3.59 -3.04 3.70
CA PRO A 59 -3.47 -1.89 4.58
C PRO A 59 -4.82 -1.53 5.23
N SER A 60 -4.81 -0.65 6.23
CA SER A 60 -6.02 0.04 6.66
C SER A 60 -6.53 0.93 5.53
N LEU A 61 -7.82 1.30 5.57
CA LEU A 61 -8.40 2.18 4.55
C LEU A 61 -7.69 3.54 4.50
N GLU A 62 -7.38 4.10 5.65
CA GLU A 62 -6.65 5.38 5.77
C GLU A 62 -5.27 5.28 5.11
N LEU A 63 -4.51 4.22 5.42
CA LEU A 63 -3.20 4.02 4.81
C LEU A 63 -3.34 3.82 3.31
N ALA A 64 -4.32 3.04 2.86
CA ALA A 64 -4.55 2.81 1.44
C ALA A 64 -4.85 4.11 0.68
N ILE A 65 -5.63 5.02 1.26
CA ILE A 65 -5.93 6.34 0.67
C ILE A 65 -4.65 7.14 0.51
N GLU A 66 -3.78 7.18 1.52
CA GLU A 66 -2.50 7.90 1.43
C GLU A 66 -1.56 7.26 0.41
N LEU A 67 -1.47 5.93 0.39
CA LEU A 67 -0.70 5.21 -0.64
C LEU A 67 -1.24 5.50 -2.04
N CYS A 68 -2.56 5.59 -2.24
CA CYS A 68 -3.15 5.95 -3.53
C CYS A 68 -2.72 7.34 -4.00
N LYS A 69 -2.69 8.32 -3.09
CA LYS A 69 -2.22 9.69 -3.39
C LYS A 69 -0.75 9.68 -3.80
N MET A 70 0.10 8.98 -3.04
CA MET A 70 1.54 8.89 -3.32
C MET A 70 1.84 8.14 -4.61
N TYR A 71 1.12 7.05 -4.86
CA TYR A 71 1.37 6.13 -5.98
C TYR A 71 0.56 6.50 -7.23
N LYS A 72 -0.21 7.60 -7.17
CA LYS A 72 -1.09 8.08 -8.24
C LYS A 72 -2.02 6.98 -8.77
N CYS A 73 -2.56 6.17 -7.87
CA CYS A 73 -3.48 5.08 -8.21
C CYS A 73 -4.85 5.26 -7.54
N ARG A 74 -5.81 4.40 -7.90
CA ARG A 74 -7.13 4.39 -7.30
C ARG A 74 -7.20 3.31 -6.23
N LEU A 75 -8.08 3.52 -5.25
CA LEU A 75 -8.32 2.55 -4.19
C LEU A 75 -8.81 1.20 -4.74
N GLU A 76 -9.51 1.21 -5.88
CA GLU A 76 -9.94 0.01 -6.61
C GLU A 76 -8.78 -0.85 -7.11
N ASP A 77 -7.62 -0.25 -7.39
CA ASP A 77 -6.42 -0.98 -7.82
C ASP A 77 -5.83 -1.84 -6.67
N ILE A 78 -6.06 -1.41 -5.42
CA ILE A 78 -5.63 -2.12 -4.20
C ILE A 78 -6.76 -3.02 -3.66
N TYR A 79 -8.00 -2.57 -3.77
CA TYR A 79 -9.21 -3.25 -3.33
C TYR A 79 -10.19 -3.41 -4.52
N PRO A 80 -9.94 -4.36 -5.43
CA PRO A 80 -10.82 -4.57 -6.58
C PRO A 80 -12.26 -4.93 -6.17
N ASN A 81 -12.43 -5.56 -5.01
CA ASN A 81 -13.72 -5.94 -4.43
C ASN A 81 -14.21 -4.97 -3.33
N LEU A 82 -13.72 -3.73 -3.29
CA LEU A 82 -14.17 -2.76 -2.28
C LEU A 82 -15.67 -2.46 -2.41
N LYS A 83 -16.17 -2.42 -3.65
CA LYS A 83 -17.60 -2.22 -3.97
C LYS A 83 -18.47 -3.33 -3.38
N ASP A 84 -18.02 -4.58 -3.41
CA ASP A 84 -18.70 -5.71 -2.77
C ASP A 84 -18.67 -5.63 -1.24
N LYS A 85 -17.54 -5.22 -0.64
CA LYS A 85 -17.45 -5.02 0.81
C LYS A 85 -18.31 -3.84 1.32
N LEU A 86 -18.36 -2.74 0.59
CA LEU A 86 -19.20 -1.58 0.91
C LEU A 86 -20.69 -1.89 0.69
N LYS A 87 -21.04 -2.71 -0.31
CA LYS A 87 -22.42 -3.24 -0.47
C LYS A 87 -22.85 -4.12 0.71
N GLY A 88 -21.93 -4.89 1.28
CA GLY A 88 -22.16 -5.67 2.51
C GLY A 88 -22.29 -4.81 3.77
N LEU A 89 -21.74 -3.59 3.74
CA LEU A 89 -21.90 -2.57 4.79
C LEU A 89 -23.15 -1.71 4.56
N LYS A 90 -24.22 -2.30 4.02
CA LYS A 90 -25.55 -1.72 4.22
C LYS A 90 -25.84 -1.79 5.71
N VAL A 91 -25.65 -0.65 6.35
CA VAL A 91 -26.17 -0.31 7.67
C VAL A 91 -27.62 -0.79 7.72
N CYS A 92 -27.87 -1.85 8.50
CA CYS A 92 -29.19 -2.11 9.04
C CYS A 92 -29.38 -1.23 10.27
#